data_AF-A0A1F9F585-F1
#
_entry.id   AF-A0A1F9F585-F1
#
_cell.length_a   1.000
_cell.length_b   1.000
_cell.length_c   1.000
_cell.angle_alpha   90.00
_cell.angle_beta   90.00
_cell.angle_gamma   90.00
#
_symmetry.space_group_name_H-M   'P 1'
#
loop_
_entity.id
_entity.type
_entity.pdbx_description
1 polymer ?
#
loop_
_entity_poly.entity_id
_entity_poly.type
_entity_poly.pdbx_seq_one_letter_code
_entity_poly.pdbx_strand_id
1 'polypeptide(L)'
;MKSKLKFLAFGSALIVLLYTLAQLPTHTKVGINFELHEETLPLYMKATNFLSRHFETKRLALKIIGDLKSPKDKVQAIYEWTTKNIHPTPKGFTIVDDHPLHIAIRGYGEPDQMNDLFSLLCTYAGVDAFFYDFKPKAAYSLAFVKLDGAWRVFDIPKKIQFPNIDTPLSRGMTYKNLLDGFQPLPHHLDRNKKQKPIDRLILFFF
;
A
#
# COMPACT_ATOMS: atom_id res chain seq x y z
N MET A 1 17.57 39.12 -33.58
CA MET A 1 18.31 37.84 -33.72
C MET A 1 18.92 37.35 -32.40
N LYS A 2 19.71 38.19 -31.68
CA LYS A 2 20.37 37.81 -30.41
C LYS A 2 19.42 37.34 -29.29
N SER A 3 18.23 37.93 -29.16
CA SER A 3 17.23 37.52 -28.15
C SER A 3 16.66 36.12 -28.39
N LYS A 4 16.38 35.77 -29.65
CA LYS A 4 15.91 34.42 -30.05
C LYS A 4 16.98 33.36 -29.78
N LEU A 5 18.25 33.67 -30.01
CA LEU A 5 19.36 32.77 -29.72
C LEU A 5 19.54 32.50 -28.22
N LYS A 6 19.40 33.53 -27.38
CA LYS A 6 19.43 33.38 -25.91
C LYS A 6 18.27 32.51 -25.41
N PHE A 7 17.07 32.69 -25.95
CA PHE A 7 15.91 31.88 -25.59
C PHE A 7 16.10 30.41 -25.97
N LEU A 8 16.62 30.14 -27.17
CA LEU A 8 16.91 28.78 -27.62
C LEU A 8 18.01 28.11 -26.76
N ALA A 9 19.07 28.84 -26.42
CA ALA A 9 20.13 28.35 -25.56
C ALA A 9 19.61 28.02 -24.15
N PHE A 10 18.76 28.90 -23.58
CA PHE A 10 18.12 28.65 -22.29
C PHE A 10 17.20 27.43 -22.31
N GLY A 11 16.35 27.31 -23.33
CA GLY A 11 15.47 26.15 -23.48
C GLY A 11 16.26 24.83 -23.61
N SER A 12 17.36 24.85 -24.38
CA SER A 12 18.24 23.68 -24.53
C SER A 12 18.91 23.31 -23.21
N ALA A 13 19.42 24.29 -22.47
CA ALA A 13 20.01 24.07 -21.15
C ALA A 13 19.00 23.49 -20.15
N LEU A 14 17.75 23.96 -20.17
CA LEU A 14 16.69 23.42 -19.33
C LEU A 14 16.36 21.97 -19.68
N ILE A 15 16.28 21.63 -20.97
CA ILE A 15 16.03 20.24 -21.41
C ILE A 15 17.16 19.32 -20.95
N VAL A 16 18.41 19.73 -21.12
CA VAL A 16 19.58 18.97 -20.65
C VAL A 16 19.53 18.79 -19.13
N LEU A 17 19.22 19.85 -18.37
CA LEU A 17 19.08 19.77 -16.92
C LEU A 17 17.99 18.75 -16.53
N LEU A 18 16.79 18.85 -17.09
CA LEU A 18 15.70 17.92 -16.81
C LEU A 18 16.07 16.48 -17.18
N TYR A 19 16.73 16.27 -18.31
CA TYR A 19 17.22 14.94 -18.71
C TYR A 19 18.23 14.39 -17.71
N THR A 20 19.20 15.21 -17.24
CA THR A 20 20.16 14.75 -16.23
C THR A 20 19.51 14.41 -14.89
N LEU A 21 18.53 15.21 -14.45
CA LEU A 21 17.77 14.94 -13.23
C LEU A 21 16.96 13.65 -13.36
N ALA A 22 16.34 13.42 -14.52
CA ALA A 22 15.57 12.21 -14.81
C ALA A 22 16.42 10.93 -14.69
N GLN A 23 17.72 11.01 -15.02
CA GLN A 23 18.66 9.88 -14.97
C GLN A 23 19.30 9.64 -13.59
N LEU A 24 18.99 10.46 -12.57
CA LEU A 24 19.56 10.27 -11.24
C LEU A 24 19.22 8.88 -10.70
N PRO A 25 20.20 8.12 -10.17
CA PRO A 25 19.95 6.80 -9.63
C PRO A 25 19.12 6.91 -8.35
N THR A 26 18.15 6.01 -8.22
CA THR A 26 17.32 5.84 -7.03
C THR A 26 17.25 4.37 -6.66
N HIS A 27 16.89 4.10 -5.40
CA HIS A 27 16.79 2.75 -4.89
C HIS A 27 15.34 2.38 -4.60
N THR A 28 14.99 1.12 -4.84
CA THR A 28 13.73 0.50 -4.42
C THR A 28 14.02 -0.88 -3.85
N LYS A 29 13.04 -1.45 -3.15
CA LYS A 29 13.18 -2.73 -2.48
C LYS A 29 12.04 -3.66 -2.88
N VAL A 30 12.39 -4.92 -3.12
CA VAL A 30 11.45 -5.98 -3.48
C VAL A 30 11.76 -7.19 -2.60
N GLY A 31 10.75 -7.73 -1.94
CA GLY A 31 10.80 -9.01 -1.26
C GLY A 31 10.65 -10.15 -2.27
N ILE A 32 11.56 -11.11 -2.28
CA ILE A 32 11.43 -12.35 -3.05
C ILE A 32 11.65 -13.51 -2.09
N ASN A 33 10.68 -14.40 -1.94
CA ASN A 33 10.73 -15.52 -1.00
C ASN A 33 11.12 -15.09 0.42
N PHE A 34 10.57 -13.96 0.88
CA PHE A 34 10.86 -13.32 2.17
C PHE A 34 12.28 -12.73 2.33
N GLU A 35 13.08 -12.71 1.26
CA GLU A 35 14.37 -12.03 1.21
C GLU A 35 14.25 -10.66 0.55
N LEU A 36 14.85 -9.64 1.15
CA LEU A 36 14.76 -8.27 0.66
C LEU A 36 15.89 -8.00 -0.33
N HIS A 37 15.52 -7.73 -1.58
CA HIS A 37 16.43 -7.33 -2.65
C HIS A 37 16.32 -5.82 -2.87
N GLU A 38 17.46 -5.18 -3.13
CA GLU A 38 17.52 -3.77 -3.47
C GLU A 38 17.86 -3.62 -4.95
N GLU A 39 17.07 -2.81 -5.65
CA GLU A 39 17.24 -2.54 -7.07
C GLU A 39 17.50 -1.05 -7.29
N THR A 40 18.39 -0.75 -8.24
CA THR A 40 18.70 0.63 -8.64
C THR A 40 17.97 0.94 -9.94
N LEU A 41 17.24 2.05 -9.97
CA LEU A 41 16.53 2.54 -11.15
C LEU A 41 16.67 4.06 -11.29
N PRO A 42 16.65 4.60 -12.52
CA PRO A 42 16.59 6.04 -12.75
C PRO A 42 15.36 6.69 -12.11
N LEU A 43 15.49 7.95 -11.69
CA LEU A 43 14.43 8.73 -11.06
C LEU A 43 13.16 8.78 -11.91
N TYR A 44 13.30 8.92 -13.23
CA TYR A 44 12.13 8.94 -14.12
C TYR A 44 11.35 7.63 -14.07
N MET A 45 12.03 6.47 -14.04
CA MET A 45 11.38 5.17 -13.96
C MET A 45 10.66 5.02 -12.61
N LYS A 46 11.27 5.46 -11.52
CA LYS A 46 10.65 5.44 -10.19
C LYS A 46 9.38 6.29 -10.17
N ALA A 47 9.44 7.49 -10.74
CA ALA A 47 8.29 8.40 -10.83
C ALA A 47 7.18 7.84 -11.73
N THR A 48 7.50 7.30 -12.90
CA THR A 48 6.50 6.71 -13.80
C THR A 48 5.86 5.46 -13.20
N ASN A 49 6.64 4.60 -12.53
CA ASN A 49 6.13 3.42 -11.84
C ASN A 49 5.18 3.82 -10.71
N PHE A 50 5.53 4.85 -9.95
CA PHE A 50 4.65 5.40 -8.92
C PHE A 50 3.31 5.88 -9.51
N LEU A 51 3.36 6.71 -10.55
CA LEU A 51 2.15 7.24 -11.20
C LEU A 51 1.31 6.13 -11.84
N SER A 52 1.93 5.18 -12.52
CA SER A 52 1.24 4.03 -13.11
C SER A 52 0.46 3.26 -12.05
N ARG A 53 1.14 2.86 -10.96
CA ARG A 53 0.51 2.12 -9.86
C ARG A 53 -0.64 2.91 -9.22
N HIS A 54 -0.49 4.23 -9.06
CA HIS A 54 -1.57 5.09 -8.56
C HIS A 54 -2.81 5.03 -9.47
N PHE A 55 -2.64 5.31 -10.76
CA PHE A 55 -3.76 5.37 -11.70
C PHE A 55 -4.39 3.99 -11.94
N GLU A 56 -3.59 2.93 -12.01
CA GLU A 56 -4.08 1.56 -12.18
C GLU A 56 -4.85 1.08 -10.96
N THR A 57 -4.35 1.34 -9.75
CA THR A 57 -5.06 0.99 -8.50
C THR A 57 -6.36 1.78 -8.39
N LYS A 58 -6.33 3.09 -8.68
CA LYS A 58 -7.53 3.93 -8.71
C LYS A 58 -8.55 3.42 -9.72
N ARG A 59 -8.12 3.08 -10.94
CA ARG A 59 -8.99 2.54 -11.98
C ARG A 59 -9.60 1.21 -11.56
N LEU A 60 -8.81 0.32 -10.94
CA LEU A 60 -9.29 -0.95 -10.43
C LEU A 60 -10.36 -0.74 -9.34
N ALA A 61 -10.08 0.08 -8.33
CA ALA A 61 -11.03 0.38 -7.27
C ALA A 61 -12.35 0.97 -7.83
N LEU A 62 -12.26 1.95 -8.72
CA LEU A 62 -13.43 2.55 -9.37
C LEU A 62 -14.22 1.56 -10.22
N LYS A 63 -13.53 0.64 -10.92
CA LYS A 63 -14.17 -0.43 -11.69
C LYS A 63 -14.93 -1.40 -10.78
N ILE A 64 -14.36 -1.75 -9.63
CA ILE A 64 -14.99 -2.67 -8.66
C ILE A 64 -16.26 -2.05 -8.07
N ILE A 65 -16.20 -0.79 -7.65
CA ILE A 65 -17.34 -0.14 -6.99
C ILE A 65 -18.41 0.35 -7.97
N GLY A 66 -18.06 0.57 -9.25
CA GLY A 66 -18.97 1.15 -10.23
C GLY A 66 -19.59 2.46 -9.72
N ASP A 67 -20.92 2.52 -9.69
CA ASP A 67 -21.68 3.70 -9.26
C ASP A 67 -22.06 3.71 -7.78
N LEU A 68 -21.64 2.72 -6.99
CA LEU A 68 -21.99 2.60 -5.57
C LEU A 68 -21.61 3.88 -4.80
N LYS A 69 -22.56 4.38 -4.01
CA LYS A 69 -22.39 5.62 -3.21
C LYS A 69 -22.11 5.34 -1.74
N SER A 70 -22.77 4.33 -1.17
CA SER A 70 -22.62 3.92 0.23
C SER A 70 -21.20 3.40 0.51
N PRO A 71 -20.49 3.91 1.53
CA PRO A 71 -19.21 3.36 1.96
C PRO A 71 -19.29 1.86 2.27
N LYS A 72 -20.38 1.42 2.89
CA LYS A 72 -20.60 0.01 3.22
C LYS A 72 -20.69 -0.86 1.97
N ASP A 73 -21.44 -0.41 0.96
CA ASP A 73 -21.62 -1.18 -0.28
C ASP A 73 -20.33 -1.23 -1.08
N LYS A 74 -19.57 -0.12 -1.12
CA LYS A 74 -18.24 -0.07 -1.74
C LYS A 74 -17.28 -1.08 -1.09
N VAL A 75 -17.20 -1.08 0.24
CA VAL A 75 -16.34 -1.99 1.00
C VAL A 75 -16.76 -3.44 0.78
N GLN A 76 -18.06 -3.72 0.75
CA GLN A 76 -18.59 -5.05 0.47
C GLN A 76 -18.22 -5.51 -0.94
N ALA A 77 -18.37 -4.66 -1.97
CA ALA A 77 -17.98 -4.99 -3.34
C ALA A 77 -16.47 -5.27 -3.46
N ILE A 78 -15.63 -4.49 -2.78
CA ILE A 78 -14.17 -4.69 -2.74
C ILE A 78 -13.80 -5.96 -1.97
N TYR A 79 -14.49 -6.27 -0.88
CA TYR A 79 -14.32 -7.50 -0.13
C TYR A 79 -14.65 -8.72 -0.99
N GLU A 80 -15.80 -8.71 -1.66
CA GLU A 80 -16.22 -9.79 -2.56
C GLU A 80 -15.25 -9.94 -3.74
N TRP A 81 -14.83 -8.83 -4.34
CA TRP A 81 -13.86 -8.87 -5.44
C TRP A 81 -12.53 -9.45 -4.97
N THR A 82 -11.98 -8.97 -3.86
CA THR A 82 -10.67 -9.44 -3.36
C THR A 82 -10.72 -10.92 -3.00
N THR A 83 -11.74 -11.36 -2.25
CA THR A 83 -11.86 -12.77 -1.82
C THR A 83 -12.22 -13.75 -2.96
N LYS A 84 -12.75 -13.24 -4.07
CA LYS A 84 -13.04 -14.01 -5.28
C LYS A 84 -11.85 -14.11 -6.23
N ASN A 85 -11.08 -13.03 -6.40
CA ASN A 85 -10.06 -12.92 -7.44
C ASN A 85 -8.63 -13.17 -6.92
N ILE A 86 -8.41 -13.07 -5.62
CA ILE A 86 -7.08 -13.24 -5.02
C ILE A 86 -7.07 -14.54 -4.22
N HIS A 87 -6.16 -15.43 -4.59
CA HIS A 87 -5.99 -16.73 -3.95
C HIS A 87 -4.70 -16.76 -3.12
N PRO A 88 -4.56 -17.70 -2.15
CA PRO A 88 -3.27 -17.94 -1.53
C PRO A 88 -2.21 -18.30 -2.57
N THR A 89 -0.97 -17.88 -2.36
CA THR A 89 0.15 -18.25 -3.23
C THR A 89 0.22 -19.78 -3.37
N PRO A 90 0.21 -20.32 -4.60
CA PRO A 90 0.36 -21.76 -4.80
C PRO A 90 1.69 -22.27 -4.26
N LYS A 91 1.69 -23.50 -3.72
CA LYS A 91 2.90 -24.12 -3.19
C LYS A 91 3.97 -24.22 -4.29
N GLY A 92 5.18 -23.76 -3.99
CA GLY A 92 6.33 -23.79 -4.91
C GLY A 92 6.41 -22.61 -5.87
N PHE A 93 5.46 -21.68 -5.83
CA PHE A 93 5.56 -20.43 -6.58
C PHE A 93 6.45 -19.44 -5.84
N THR A 94 7.14 -18.59 -6.60
CA THR A 94 7.90 -17.48 -6.04
C THR A 94 6.95 -16.49 -5.37
N ILE A 95 7.23 -16.19 -4.10
CA ILE A 95 6.54 -15.14 -3.36
C ILE A 95 7.24 -13.84 -3.70
N VAL A 96 6.54 -12.92 -4.35
CA VAL A 96 7.07 -11.57 -4.64
C VAL A 96 6.26 -10.57 -3.83
N ASP A 97 6.96 -9.70 -3.10
CA ASP A 97 6.41 -8.64 -2.27
C ASP A 97 7.00 -7.29 -2.64
N ASP A 98 6.19 -6.48 -3.33
CA ASP A 98 6.59 -5.19 -3.86
C ASP A 98 5.49 -4.14 -3.69
N HIS A 99 4.44 -4.18 -4.52
CA HIS A 99 3.30 -3.29 -4.42
C HIS A 99 2.01 -4.10 -4.43
N PRO A 100 1.01 -3.76 -3.59
CA PRO A 100 -0.21 -4.56 -3.47
C PRO A 100 -0.96 -4.76 -4.80
N LEU A 101 -0.91 -3.79 -5.71
CA LEU A 101 -1.48 -3.92 -7.06
C LEU A 101 -0.97 -5.18 -7.81
N HIS A 102 0.27 -5.61 -7.60
CA HIS A 102 0.81 -6.75 -8.34
C HIS A 102 0.12 -8.06 -7.96
N ILE A 103 -0.38 -8.20 -6.73
CA ILE A 103 -1.19 -9.37 -6.37
C ILE A 103 -2.55 -9.36 -7.09
N ALA A 104 -3.11 -8.17 -7.35
CA ALA A 104 -4.31 -8.02 -8.17
C ALA A 104 -4.08 -8.39 -9.64
N ILE A 105 -2.87 -8.17 -10.16
CA ILE A 105 -2.49 -8.56 -11.53
C ILE A 105 -2.29 -10.07 -11.64
N ARG A 106 -1.56 -10.68 -10.70
CA ARG A 106 -1.23 -12.12 -10.74
C ARG A 106 -2.33 -13.03 -10.19
N GLY A 107 -3.27 -12.50 -9.39
CA GLY A 107 -4.40 -13.24 -8.84
C GLY A 107 -4.08 -14.10 -7.61
N TYR A 108 -2.90 -13.95 -7.01
CA TYR A 108 -2.53 -14.65 -5.78
C TYR A 108 -1.57 -13.83 -4.91
N GLY A 109 -1.51 -14.11 -3.61
CA GLY A 109 -0.56 -13.47 -2.69
C GLY A 109 -0.56 -14.08 -1.29
N GLU A 110 0.39 -13.62 -0.47
CA GLU A 110 0.47 -13.99 0.94
C GLU A 110 -0.60 -13.29 1.79
N PRO A 111 -0.92 -13.82 2.99
CA PRO A 111 -1.98 -13.29 3.83
C PRO A 111 -1.94 -11.77 4.12
N ASP A 112 -0.75 -11.25 4.41
CA ASP A 112 -0.46 -9.81 4.56
C ASP A 112 -0.74 -9.02 3.29
N GLN A 113 -0.25 -9.50 2.15
CA GLN A 113 -0.47 -8.84 0.86
C GLN A 113 -1.96 -8.75 0.50
N MET A 114 -2.74 -9.80 0.82
CA MET A 114 -4.20 -9.81 0.60
C MET A 114 -4.92 -8.75 1.42
N ASN A 115 -4.54 -8.60 2.70
CA ASN A 115 -5.10 -7.59 3.58
C ASN A 115 -4.65 -6.17 3.18
N ASP A 116 -3.40 -6.01 2.75
CA ASP A 116 -2.87 -4.73 2.23
C ASP A 116 -3.66 -4.30 0.99
N LEU A 117 -3.76 -5.16 -0.04
CA LEU A 117 -4.52 -4.86 -1.26
C LEU A 117 -5.96 -4.45 -0.97
N PHE A 118 -6.66 -5.18 -0.09
CA PHE A 118 -8.03 -4.85 0.26
C PHE A 118 -8.12 -3.45 0.90
N SER A 119 -7.24 -3.13 1.85
CA SER A 119 -7.22 -1.83 2.52
C SER A 119 -6.85 -0.69 1.56
N LEU A 120 -5.93 -0.94 0.63
CA LEU A 120 -5.53 -0.02 -0.43
C LEU A 120 -6.71 0.29 -1.35
N LEU A 121 -7.43 -0.74 -1.82
CA LEU A 121 -8.61 -0.55 -2.67
C LEU A 121 -9.72 0.23 -1.95
N CYS A 122 -9.95 -0.04 -0.66
CA CYS A 122 -10.91 0.72 0.15
C CYS A 122 -10.54 2.21 0.21
N THR A 123 -9.25 2.50 0.43
CA THR A 123 -8.71 3.87 0.44
C THR A 123 -8.96 4.57 -0.90
N TYR A 124 -8.68 3.90 -2.03
CA TYR A 124 -8.96 4.45 -3.36
C TYR A 124 -10.46 4.60 -3.67
N ALA A 125 -11.33 3.87 -2.99
CA ALA A 125 -12.78 4.03 -3.07
C ALA A 125 -13.35 5.15 -2.18
N GLY A 126 -12.48 5.84 -1.43
CA GLY A 126 -12.82 6.93 -0.54
C GLY A 126 -13.29 6.48 0.85
N VAL A 127 -12.81 5.33 1.32
CA VAL A 127 -13.11 4.82 2.67
C VAL A 127 -11.80 4.64 3.43
N ASP A 128 -11.68 5.25 4.61
CA ASP A 128 -10.47 5.14 5.44
C ASP A 128 -10.21 3.68 5.79
N ALA A 129 -9.03 3.19 5.40
CA ALA A 129 -8.63 1.81 5.66
C ALA A 129 -7.11 1.69 5.82
N PHE A 130 -6.68 0.64 6.51
CA PHE A 130 -5.28 0.25 6.65
C PHE A 130 -5.18 -1.25 6.97
N PHE A 131 -4.00 -1.84 6.88
CA PHE A 131 -3.75 -3.17 7.43
C PHE A 131 -2.69 -3.12 8.54
N TYR A 132 -2.69 -4.12 9.41
CA TYR A 132 -1.74 -4.21 10.51
C TYR A 132 -1.24 -5.64 10.71
N ASP A 133 0.08 -5.79 10.85
CA ASP A 133 0.75 -7.05 11.16
C ASP A 133 0.94 -7.20 12.66
N PHE A 134 0.39 -8.28 13.21
CA PHE A 134 0.59 -8.66 14.60
C PHE A 134 1.79 -9.62 14.70
N LYS A 135 2.76 -9.30 15.55
CA LYS A 135 3.95 -10.13 15.84
C LYS A 135 4.04 -10.35 17.37
N PRO A 136 4.39 -11.55 17.90
CA PRO A 136 5.35 -12.50 17.31
C PRO A 136 4.99 -14.01 17.38
N LYS A 137 3.74 -14.44 17.66
CA LYS A 137 3.43 -15.90 17.76
C LYS A 137 2.81 -16.52 16.50
N ALA A 138 2.20 -15.70 15.65
CA ALA A 138 1.82 -16.03 14.29
C ALA A 138 1.92 -14.71 13.53
N ALA A 139 2.57 -14.67 12.36
CA ALA A 139 2.49 -13.51 11.49
C ALA A 139 1.05 -13.50 10.94
N TYR A 140 0.14 -12.82 11.64
CA TYR A 140 -1.21 -12.60 11.16
C TYR A 140 -1.41 -11.11 10.92
N SER A 141 -2.02 -10.81 9.79
CA SER A 141 -2.33 -9.48 9.34
C SER A 141 -3.85 -9.33 9.31
N LEU A 142 -4.35 -8.16 9.64
CA LEU A 142 -5.78 -7.85 9.52
C LEU A 142 -5.95 -6.50 8.83
N ALA A 143 -7.00 -6.38 8.05
CA ALA A 143 -7.41 -5.11 7.48
C ALA A 143 -8.47 -4.43 8.36
N PHE A 144 -8.37 -3.11 8.46
CA PHE A 144 -9.21 -2.24 9.25
C PHE A 144 -9.86 -1.23 8.32
N VAL A 145 -11.17 -1.07 8.41
CA VAL A 145 -11.93 -0.13 7.58
C VAL A 145 -12.89 0.66 8.44
N LYS A 146 -12.95 1.99 8.24
CA LYS A 146 -13.83 2.86 8.99
C LYS A 146 -15.20 2.94 8.32
N LEU A 147 -16.23 2.41 8.98
CA LEU A 147 -17.62 2.45 8.53
C LEU A 147 -18.48 3.06 9.63
N ASP A 148 -19.35 4.00 9.27
CA ASP A 148 -20.27 4.68 10.19
C ASP A 148 -19.56 5.24 11.44
N GLY A 149 -18.35 5.76 11.27
CA GLY A 149 -17.54 6.34 12.34
C GLY A 149 -16.77 5.34 13.22
N ALA A 150 -16.89 4.04 12.97
CA ALA A 150 -16.25 2.99 13.76
C ALA A 150 -15.37 2.07 12.91
N TRP A 151 -14.29 1.57 13.51
CA TRP A 151 -13.40 0.62 12.85
C TRP A 151 -14.02 -0.79 12.81
N ARG A 152 -13.99 -1.39 11.63
CA ARG A 152 -14.37 -2.78 11.34
C ARG A 152 -13.13 -3.54 10.94
N VAL A 153 -13.07 -4.82 11.29
CA VAL A 153 -11.91 -5.68 11.03
C VAL A 153 -12.27 -6.76 10.03
N PHE A 154 -11.32 -7.04 9.15
CA PHE A 154 -11.43 -8.02 8.09
C PHE A 154 -10.19 -8.91 8.10
N ASP A 155 -10.42 -10.21 7.94
CA ASP A 155 -9.38 -11.18 7.59
C ASP A 155 -9.71 -11.70 6.19
N ILE A 156 -9.05 -11.10 5.20
CA ILE A 156 -9.30 -11.40 3.78
C ILE A 156 -8.90 -12.84 3.43
N PRO A 157 -7.72 -13.35 3.84
CA PRO A 157 -7.34 -14.74 3.61
C PRO A 157 -8.34 -15.76 4.15
N LYS A 158 -8.92 -15.49 5.33
CA LYS A 158 -9.93 -16.37 5.95
C LYS A 158 -11.36 -16.08 5.52
N LYS A 159 -11.60 -15.02 4.75
CA LYS A 159 -12.93 -14.55 4.35
C LYS A 159 -13.83 -14.28 5.56
N ILE A 160 -13.27 -13.64 6.57
CA ILE A 160 -13.98 -13.27 7.80
C ILE A 160 -14.17 -11.77 7.85
N GLN A 161 -15.41 -11.36 8.14
CA GLN A 161 -15.73 -10.01 8.58
C GLN A 161 -16.05 -10.08 10.07
N PHE A 162 -15.30 -9.38 10.88
CA PHE A 162 -15.58 -9.35 12.31
C PHE A 162 -16.78 -8.43 12.58
N PRO A 163 -17.72 -8.84 13.44
CA PRO A 163 -18.73 -7.92 13.93
C PRO A 163 -18.02 -6.73 14.61
N ASN A 164 -18.65 -5.56 14.52
CA ASN A 164 -18.15 -4.28 15.03
C ASN A 164 -17.27 -4.43 16.28
N ILE A 165 -16.08 -3.82 16.31
CA ILE A 165 -15.38 -3.55 17.56
C ILE A 165 -16.14 -2.41 18.23
N ASP A 166 -17.32 -2.72 18.78
CA ASP A 166 -18.21 -1.72 19.37
C ASP A 166 -17.78 -1.44 20.81
N THR A 167 -16.54 -1.02 20.98
CA THR A 167 -16.07 -0.43 22.23
C THR A 167 -16.29 1.08 22.13
N PRO A 168 -16.70 1.79 23.22
CA PRO A 168 -16.79 3.26 23.24
C PRO A 168 -15.50 3.94 22.75
N LEU A 169 -14.40 3.23 22.95
CA LEU A 169 -13.05 3.50 22.48
C LEU A 169 -12.96 3.61 20.94
N SER A 170 -13.61 2.75 20.14
CA SER A 170 -13.41 2.71 18.68
C SER A 170 -14.07 3.85 17.90
N ARG A 171 -15.12 4.50 18.45
CA ARG A 171 -15.94 5.51 17.76
C ARG A 171 -15.32 6.91 17.70
N GLY A 172 -14.23 7.14 18.43
CA GLY A 172 -13.48 8.41 18.45
C GLY A 172 -11.97 8.25 18.24
N MET A 173 -11.50 7.04 17.95
CA MET A 173 -10.07 6.79 17.78
C MET A 173 -9.57 7.31 16.43
N THR A 174 -8.55 8.15 16.51
CA THR A 174 -7.63 8.39 15.41
C THR A 174 -6.84 7.10 15.14
N TYR A 175 -6.28 7.00 13.93
CA TYR A 175 -5.39 5.89 13.54
C TYR A 175 -4.32 5.60 14.61
N LYS A 176 -3.69 6.65 15.16
CA LYS A 176 -2.67 6.56 16.19
C LYS A 176 -3.19 5.92 17.48
N ASN A 177 -4.35 6.36 17.97
CA ASN A 177 -4.92 5.87 19.22
C ASN A 177 -5.36 4.39 19.13
N LEU A 178 -5.80 3.96 17.94
CA LEU A 178 -6.13 2.56 17.68
C LEU A 178 -4.90 1.68 17.78
N LEU A 179 -3.79 2.09 17.16
CA LEU A 179 -2.53 1.36 17.25
C LEU A 179 -1.91 1.38 18.64
N ASP A 180 -2.02 2.50 19.37
CA ASP A 180 -1.53 2.60 20.75
C ASP A 180 -2.27 1.66 21.71
N GLY A 181 -3.53 1.31 21.41
CA GLY A 181 -4.29 0.26 22.10
C GLY A 181 -3.82 -1.17 21.80
N PHE A 182 -3.10 -1.37 20.69
CA PHE A 182 -2.46 -2.62 20.30
C PHE A 182 -0.96 -2.57 20.66
N GLN A 183 -0.61 -2.33 21.93
CA GLN A 183 0.80 -2.23 22.31
C GLN A 183 1.59 -3.51 21.96
N PRO A 184 2.78 -3.38 21.34
CA PRO A 184 3.66 -4.52 21.14
C PRO A 184 4.28 -4.94 22.48
N LEU A 185 4.23 -6.24 22.79
CA LEU A 185 4.97 -6.82 23.90
C LEU A 185 6.49 -6.57 23.73
N PRO A 186 7.24 -6.41 24.84
CA PRO A 186 8.66 -6.04 24.81
C PRO A 186 9.50 -7.04 24.00
N HIS A 187 10.32 -6.46 23.12
CA HIS A 187 11.07 -7.12 22.08
C HIS A 187 12.22 -8.00 22.63
N HIS A 188 12.23 -9.29 22.27
CA HIS A 188 13.43 -10.13 22.25
C HIS A 188 13.83 -10.48 20.82
N LEU A 189 14.04 -9.46 20.00
CA LEU A 189 14.89 -9.58 18.81
C LEU A 189 15.73 -8.32 18.73
N ASP A 190 17.00 -8.49 19.04
CA ASP A 190 18.05 -7.48 18.94
C ASP A 190 18.15 -7.00 17.48
N ARG A 191 17.49 -5.86 17.20
CA ARG A 191 17.72 -5.04 16.00
C ARG A 191 18.76 -3.97 16.31
N ASN A 192 19.98 -4.39 16.65
CA ASN A 192 21.10 -3.48 16.78
C ASN A 192 21.58 -3.01 15.40
N LYS A 193 20.98 -1.90 14.94
CA LYS A 193 21.69 -0.69 14.48
C LYS A 193 20.68 0.41 14.19
N LYS A 194 20.52 1.32 15.15
CA LYS A 194 20.05 2.72 15.04
C LYS A 194 19.20 3.06 13.80
N GLN A 195 17.95 2.61 13.78
CA GLN A 195 16.94 3.25 12.94
C GLN A 195 16.22 4.28 13.81
N LYS A 196 16.52 5.56 13.57
CA LYS A 196 15.73 6.67 14.13
C LYS A 196 14.25 6.46 13.77
N PRO A 197 13.29 6.94 14.58
CA PRO A 197 11.87 6.83 14.27
C PRO A 197 11.63 7.66 13.00
N ILE A 198 11.59 6.98 11.86
CA ILE A 198 11.10 7.57 10.62
C ILE A 198 9.58 7.55 10.77
N ASP A 199 9.00 8.75 10.79
CA ASP A 199 7.57 8.95 10.69
C ASP A 199 7.02 8.02 9.61
N ARG A 200 6.18 7.06 10.01
CA ARG A 200 5.56 6.05 9.14
C ARG A 200 4.51 6.65 8.18
N LEU A 201 4.68 7.90 7.78
CA LEU A 201 3.83 8.59 6.80
C LEU A 201 4.43 8.59 5.39
N ILE A 202 5.65 8.08 5.18
CA ILE A 202 6.35 8.12 3.89
C ILE A 202 7.08 6.80 3.59
N LEU A 203 6.41 5.66 3.79
CA LEU A 203 6.94 4.35 3.38
C LEU A 203 6.18 3.70 2.23
N PHE A 204 5.11 4.36 1.74
CA PHE A 204 4.39 4.00 0.52
C PHE A 204 4.53 5.04 -0.61
N PHE A 205 5.26 6.12 -0.35
CA PHE A 205 5.74 7.04 -1.38
C PHE A 205 7.26 6.98 -1.33
N PHE A 206 7.88 6.68 -2.48
CA PHE A 206 9.31 6.43 -2.74
C PHE A 206 9.76 4.97 -2.78
#